data_AF-K2G1Z5-F1
#
_entry.id   AF-K2G1Z5-F1
#
_cell.length_a   1.000
_cell.length_b   1.000
_cell.length_c   1.000
_cell.angle_alpha   90.00
_cell.angle_beta   90.00
_cell.angle_gamma   90.00
#
_symmetry.space_group_name_H-M   'P 1'
#
loop_
_entity.id
_entity.type
_entity.pdbx_description
1 polymer ?
#
loop_
_entity_poly.entity_id
_entity_poly.type
_entity_poly.pdbx_seq_one_letter_code
_entity_poly.pdbx_strand_id
1 'polypeptide(L)' 'MGWRSVMISRPAKLRREHFSLAIEQEQTAFVPFEDIAIIVLNHREIQLTHPVLSACADYG' A
#
# COMPACT_ATOMS: atom_id res chain seq x y z
N MET A 1 17.15 -3.51 10.48
CA MET A 1 16.04 -4.47 10.25
C MET A 1 14.79 -3.89 10.88
N GLY A 2 13.89 -3.28 10.10
CA GLY A 2 12.67 -2.72 10.66
C GLY A 2 11.56 -2.79 9.62
N TRP A 3 10.54 -3.60 9.90
CA TRP A 3 9.33 -3.60 9.09
C TRP A 3 8.55 -2.31 9.34
N ARG A 4 8.07 -1.69 8.27
CA ARG A 4 7.32 -0.44 8.29
C ARG A 4 5.85 -0.72 8.54
N SER A 5 5.23 0.14 9.34
CA SER A 5 3.78 0.30 9.37
C SER A 5 3.40 1.44 8.44
N VAL A 6 2.55 1.17 7.46
CA VAL A 6 2.07 2.16 6.48
C VAL A 6 0.66 2.59 6.87
N MET A 7 0.49 3.86 7.22
CA MET A 7 -0.82 4.44 7.54
C MET A 7 -1.29 5.35 6.40
N ILE A 8 -2.47 5.07 5.85
CA ILE A 8 -3.09 5.86 4.78
C ILE A 8 -4.41 6.41 5.32
N SER A 9 -4.45 7.72 5.59
CA SER A 9 -5.58 8.42 6.23
C SER A 9 -6.24 9.49 5.35
N ARG A 10 -5.82 9.59 4.08
CA ARG A 10 -6.36 10.49 3.06
C ARG A 10 -6.89 9.67 1.88
N PRO A 11 -7.79 10.21 1.04
CA PRO A 11 -8.19 9.57 -0.22
C PRO A 11 -6.96 9.10 -1.00
N ALA A 12 -6.99 7.89 -1.53
CA ALA A 12 -5.87 7.31 -2.25
C ALA A 12 -6.32 6.19 -3.19
N LYS A 13 -5.63 6.04 -4.32
CA LYS A 13 -5.74 4.85 -5.15
C LYS A 13 -4.51 3.98 -4.96
N LEU A 14 -4.72 2.71 -4.61
CA LEU A 14 -3.64 1.77 -4.36
C LEU A 14 -3.42 0.91 -5.59
N ARG A 15 -2.17 0.87 -6.07
CA ARG A 15 -1.75 0.00 -7.16
C ARG A 15 -0.53 -0.81 -6.78
N ARG A 16 -0.42 -2.01 -7.35
CA ARG A 16 0.82 -2.75 -7.39
C ARG A 16 1.65 -2.18 -8.55
N GLU A 17 2.83 -1.68 -8.23
CA GLU A 17 3.81 -1.22 -9.22
C GLU A 17 5.07 -2.05 -9.00
N HIS A 18 5.31 -3.04 -9.89
CA HIS A 18 6.37 -4.02 -9.74
C HIS A 18 6.31 -4.75 -8.36
N PHE A 19 7.29 -4.45 -7.49
CA PHE A 19 7.45 -5.01 -6.15
C PHE A 19 7.03 -4.03 -5.03
N SER A 20 6.41 -2.92 -5.39
CA SER A 20 6.05 -1.84 -4.47
C SER A 20 4.55 -1.56 -4.45
N LEU A 21 4.05 -1.18 -3.29
CA LEU A 21 2.78 -0.51 -3.11
C LEU A 21 2.92 0.94 -3.56
N ALA A 22 2.22 1.30 -4.64
CA ALA A 22 2.05 2.67 -5.08
C ALA A 22 0.81 3.28 -4.44
N ILE A 23 0.98 4.38 -3.72
CA ILE A 23 -0.07 5.13 -3.03
C ILE A 23 -0.28 6.42 -3.81
N GLU A 24 -1.27 6.42 -4.70
CA GLU A 24 -1.57 7.57 -5.57
C GLU A 24 -2.42 8.60 -4.82
N GLN A 25 -1.87 9.80 -4.67
CA GLN A 25 -2.50 10.99 -4.09
C GLN A 25 -2.03 12.22 -4.88
N GLU A 26 -1.97 13.41 -4.28
CA GLU A 26 -1.32 14.59 -4.90
C GLU A 26 0.12 14.30 -5.33
N GLN A 27 0.83 13.46 -4.56
CA GLN A 27 2.13 12.91 -4.92
C GLN A 27 2.11 11.40 -4.69
N THR A 28 2.65 10.64 -5.63
CA THR A 28 2.71 9.18 -5.50
C THR A 28 3.86 8.78 -4.61
N ALA A 29 3.55 8.05 -3.54
CA ALA A 29 4.54 7.39 -2.70
C ALA A 29 4.69 5.91 -3.09
N PHE A 30 5.91 5.40 -2.99
CA PHE A 30 6.22 3.99 -3.26
C PHE A 30 6.83 3.35 -2.01
N VAL A 31 6.30 2.19 -1.62
CA VAL A 31 6.83 1.40 -0.51
C VAL A 31 7.02 -0.04 -1.00
N PRO A 32 8.24 -0.61 -0.95
CA PRO A 32 8.45 -2.02 -1.29
C PRO A 32 7.60 -2.92 -0.40
N PHE A 33 6.92 -3.93 -0.97
CA PHE A 33 6.07 -4.82 -0.17
C PHE A 33 6.88 -5.60 0.88
N GLU A 34 8.11 -5.98 0.58
CA GLU A 34 9.04 -6.67 1.51
C GLU A 34 9.36 -5.87 2.78
N ASP A 35 9.18 -4.55 2.74
CA ASP A 35 9.42 -3.64 3.85
C ASP A 35 8.17 -3.42 4.71
N ILE A 36 6.98 -3.94 4.34
CA ILE A 36 5.70 -3.63 4.98
C ILE A 36 5.25 -4.79 5.87
N ALA A 37 5.10 -4.55 7.18
CA ALA A 37 4.44 -5.51 8.08
C ALA A 37 2.93 -5.25 8.21
N ILE A 38 2.53 -3.98 8.19
CA ILE A 38 1.14 -3.58 8.47
C ILE A 38 0.74 -2.45 7.52
N ILE A 39 -0.45 -2.55 6.94
CA ILE A 39 -1.11 -1.48 6.19
C ILE A 39 -2.39 -1.11 6.93
N VAL A 40 -2.50 0.14 7.36
CA VAL A 40 -3.70 0.69 8.00
C VAL A 40 -4.39 1.63 7.02
N LEU A 41 -5.60 1.25 6.58
CA LEU A 41 -6.46 2.06 5.71
C LEU A 41 -7.50 2.78 6.58
N ASN A 42 -7.30 4.08 6.81
CA ASN A 42 -8.15 4.90 7.68
C ASN A 42 -8.82 6.04 6.90
N HIS A 43 -9.43 5.72 5.76
CA HIS A 43 -10.27 6.64 5.01
C HIS A 43 -11.18 5.87 4.05
N ARG A 44 -12.45 6.27 3.94
CA ARG A 44 -13.44 5.55 3.11
C ARG A 44 -13.19 5.64 1.60
N GLU A 45 -12.52 6.70 1.16
CA GLU A 45 -12.20 6.95 -0.26
C GLU A 45 -10.82 6.36 -0.66
N ILE A 46 -10.40 5.29 0.02
CA ILE A 46 -9.23 4.51 -0.39
C ILE A 46 -9.71 3.39 -1.31
N GLN A 47 -9.21 3.38 -2.54
CA GLN A 47 -9.50 2.33 -3.51
C GLN A 47 -8.44 1.24 -3.41
N LEU A 48 -8.86 0.08 -2.92
CA LEU A 48 -8.05 -1.13 -2.88
C LEU A 48 -8.36 -2.01 -4.08
N THR A 49 -7.33 -2.44 -4.80
CA THR A 49 -7.47 -3.22 -6.03
C THR A 49 -7.06 -4.67 -5.82
N HIS A 50 -7.61 -5.60 -6.61
CA HIS A 50 -7.24 -7.02 -6.54
C HIS A 50 -5.73 -7.27 -6.67
N PRO A 51 -4.97 -6.62 -7.56
CA PRO A 51 -3.52 -6.80 -7.62
C PRO A 51 -2.77 -6.41 -6.35
N VAL A 52 -3.25 -5.39 -5.61
CA VAL A 52 -2.67 -5.01 -4.32
C VAL A 52 -2.97 -6.07 -3.26
N LEU A 53 -4.22 -6.56 -3.18
CA LEU A 53 -4.59 -7.64 -2.27
C LEU A 53 -3.79 -8.93 -2.53
N SER A 54 -3.63 -9.31 -3.79
CA SER A 54 -2.82 -10.46 -4.17
C SER A 54 -1.35 -10.28 -3.79
N ALA A 55 -0.77 -9.09 -3.99
CA ALA A 55 0.59 -8.82 -3.52
C ALA A 55 0.71 -8.92 -2.00
N CYS A 56 -0.26 -8.43 -1.23
CA CYS A 56 -0.25 -8.61 0.23
C CYS A 56 -0.20 -10.10 0.64
N ALA A 57 -0.79 -11.01 -0.13
CA ALA A 57 -0.71 -12.45 0.12
C ALA A 57 0.64 -13.07 -0.31
N ASP A 58 1.31 -12.51 -1.32
CA ASP A 58 2.62 -12.98 -1.79
C ASP A 58 3.77 -12.60 -0.83
N TYR A 59 3.64 -11.49 -0.10
CA TYR A 59 4.68 -10.91 0.77
C TYR A 59 4.38 -11.01 2.28
N GLY A 60 3.20 -11.52 2.66
CA GLY A 60 2.71 -11.62 4.05
C GLY A 60 2.78 -13.01 4.66
#